data_AF-A0A4Q3SJ04-F1
#
_entry.id   AF-A0A4Q3SJ04-F1
#
_cell.length_a   1.000
_cell.length_b   1.000
_cell.length_c   1.000
_cell.angle_alpha   90.00
_cell.angle_beta   90.00
_cell.angle_gamma   90.00
#
_symmetry.space_group_name_H-M   'P 1'
#
loop_
_entity.id
_entity.type
_entity.pdbx_description
1 polymer ?
#
loop_
_entity_poly.entity_id
_entity_poly.type
_entity_poly.pdbx_seq_one_letter_code
_entity_poly.pdbx_strand_id
1 'polypeptide(L)'
;MQRSPRLSRRASASVLWSFVRFASDQVFNFLVFVTMARLLPTEDFGLFIVALVYAEVGKIIASGGLVSSLYRAPEITPTLADTVFWSNLLLALIVAVAGLVLQGQIAAALGRPEGASVIAALGFVVPITALGA
;
A
#
# COMPACT_ATOMS: atom_id res chain seq x y z
N MET A 1 32.87 -23.81 20.90
CA MET A 1 31.67 -24.04 20.05
C MET A 1 30.51 -24.53 20.92
N GLN A 2 29.63 -23.63 21.38
CA GLN A 2 28.41 -24.00 22.13
C GLN A 2 27.19 -23.61 21.28
N ARG A 3 26.57 -24.57 20.60
CA ARG A 3 25.30 -24.38 19.90
C ARG A 3 24.16 -24.49 20.92
N SER A 4 23.72 -23.36 21.45
CA SER A 4 22.59 -23.29 22.38
C SER A 4 21.24 -23.54 21.66
N PRO A 5 20.40 -24.51 22.09
CA PRO A 5 19.15 -24.92 21.43
C PRO A 5 18.02 -23.86 21.44
N ARG A 6 18.26 -22.68 22.02
CA ARG A 6 17.27 -21.58 22.14
C ARG A 6 17.12 -20.73 20.86
N LEU A 7 18.12 -20.73 19.98
CA LEU A 7 18.12 -19.97 18.73
C LEU A 7 17.23 -20.60 17.65
N SER A 8 17.26 -21.93 17.50
CA SER A 8 16.45 -22.67 16.53
C SER A 8 14.93 -22.50 16.80
N ARG A 9 14.52 -22.53 18.07
CA ARG A 9 13.12 -22.36 18.47
C ARG A 9 12.61 -20.93 18.31
N ARG A 10 13.44 -19.90 18.55
CA ARG A 10 13.06 -18.50 18.27
C ARG A 10 13.04 -18.20 16.77
N ALA A 11 14.02 -18.68 16.01
CA ALA A 11 14.04 -18.49 14.56
C ALA A 11 12.84 -19.18 13.88
N SER A 12 12.50 -20.40 14.28
CA SER A 12 11.30 -21.09 13.78
C SER A 12 10.00 -20.40 14.19
N ALA A 13 9.90 -19.86 15.41
CA ALA A 13 8.74 -19.07 15.82
C ALA A 13 8.59 -17.76 15.02
N SER A 14 9.70 -17.06 14.74
CA SER A 14 9.68 -15.87 13.88
C SER A 14 9.29 -16.19 12.44
N VAL A 15 9.82 -17.29 11.88
CA VAL A 15 9.46 -17.74 10.53
C VAL A 15 7.99 -18.15 10.46
N LEU A 16 7.50 -18.91 11.45
CA LEU A 16 6.10 -19.29 11.54
C LEU A 16 5.19 -18.07 11.67
N TRP A 17 5.58 -17.07 12.46
CA TRP A 17 4.84 -15.82 12.59
C TRP A 17 4.78 -15.05 11.26
N SER A 18 5.90 -14.90 10.57
CA SER A 18 5.93 -14.27 9.24
C SER A 18 5.08 -15.04 8.21
N PHE A 19 5.11 -16.38 8.26
CA PHE A 19 4.29 -17.22 7.40
C PHE A 19 2.80 -17.04 7.69
N VAL A 20 2.38 -17.04 8.96
CA VAL A 20 0.98 -16.83 9.35
C VAL A 20 0.51 -15.43 8.93
N ARG A 21 1.34 -14.40 9.12
CA ARG A 21 1.03 -13.03 8.64
C ARG A 21 0.82 -13.01 7.14
N PHE A 22 1.79 -13.53 6.37
CA PHE A 22 1.70 -13.58 4.91
C PHE A 22 0.51 -14.40 4.42
N ALA A 23 0.26 -15.57 5.00
CA ALA A 23 -0.88 -16.41 4.65
C ALA A 23 -2.21 -15.72 4.95
N SER A 24 -2.30 -14.99 6.07
CA SER A 24 -3.49 -14.21 6.43
C SER A 24 -3.76 -13.11 5.42
N ASP A 25 -2.72 -12.34 5.05
CA ASP A 25 -2.82 -11.28 4.04
C ASP A 25 -3.24 -11.85 2.67
N GLN A 26 -2.68 -13.00 2.27
CA GLN A 26 -3.01 -13.66 1.01
C GLN A 26 -4.44 -14.19 0.98
N VAL A 27 -4.90 -14.83 2.06
CA VAL A 27 -6.28 -15.33 2.19
C VAL A 27 -7.27 -14.16 2.17
N PHE A 28 -6.96 -13.07 2.88
CA PHE A 28 -7.80 -11.88 2.89
C PHE A 28 -7.90 -11.25 1.50
N ASN A 29 -6.77 -11.04 0.81
CA ASN A 29 -6.75 -10.50 -0.55
C ASN A 29 -7.50 -11.41 -1.54
N PHE A 30 -7.37 -12.73 -1.41
CA PHE A 30 -8.11 -13.68 -2.23
C PHE A 30 -9.63 -13.54 -2.02
N LEU A 31 -10.09 -13.44 -0.76
CA LEU A 31 -11.50 -13.26 -0.45
C LEU A 31 -12.04 -11.93 -0.97
N VAL A 32 -11.29 -10.83 -0.82
CA VAL A 32 -11.64 -9.53 -1.39
C VAL A 32 -11.76 -9.64 -2.91
N PHE A 33 -10.78 -10.26 -3.58
CA PHE A 33 -10.79 -10.42 -5.02
C PHE A 33 -11.99 -11.24 -5.52
N VAL A 34 -12.27 -12.39 -4.89
CA VAL A 34 -13.45 -13.23 -5.23
C VAL A 34 -14.75 -12.47 -4.98
N THR A 35 -14.82 -11.68 -3.91
CA THR A 35 -15.98 -10.84 -3.59
C THR A 35 -16.18 -9.77 -4.65
N MET A 36 -15.13 -9.07 -5.05
CA MET A 36 -15.19 -8.09 -6.15
C MET A 36 -15.59 -8.75 -7.46
N ALA A 37 -15.03 -9.92 -7.80
CA ALA A 37 -15.37 -10.65 -9.01
C ALA A 37 -16.85 -11.10 -9.06
N ARG A 38 -17.52 -11.23 -7.91
CA ARG A 38 -18.96 -11.51 -7.83
C ARG A 38 -19.82 -10.25 -7.80
N LEU A 39 -19.35 -9.18 -7.18
CA LEU A 39 -20.12 -7.93 -6.99
C LEU A 39 -20.02 -6.98 -8.18
N LEU A 40 -18.86 -6.92 -8.85
CA LEU A 40 -18.65 -6.03 -9.99
C LEU A 40 -19.07 -6.73 -11.29
N PRO A 41 -19.93 -6.07 -12.09
CA PRO A 41 -20.10 -6.40 -13.50
C PRO A 41 -18.76 -6.38 -14.24
N THR A 42 -18.62 -7.21 -15.28
CA THR A 42 -17.40 -7.28 -16.12
C THR A 42 -17.00 -5.91 -16.70
N GLU A 43 -17.96 -5.04 -16.95
CA GLU A 43 -17.77 -3.67 -17.46
C GLU A 43 -17.11 -2.73 -16.44
N ASP A 44 -17.47 -2.83 -15.16
CA ASP A 44 -16.96 -1.99 -14.06
C ASP A 44 -15.57 -2.42 -13.58
N PHE A 45 -15.18 -3.66 -13.85
CA PHE A 45 -13.87 -4.19 -13.49
C PHE A 45 -12.73 -3.39 -14.14
N GLY A 46 -12.95 -2.88 -15.36
CA GLY A 46 -12.01 -2.00 -16.04
C GLY A 46 -11.82 -0.66 -15.34
N LEU A 47 -12.89 -0.07 -14.80
CA LEU A 47 -12.83 1.19 -14.04
C LEU A 47 -12.08 1.00 -12.73
N PHE A 48 -12.32 -0.13 -12.05
CA PHE A 48 -11.59 -0.51 -10.85
C PHE A 48 -10.09 -0.66 -11.10
N ILE A 49 -9.69 -1.35 -12.19
CA ILE A 49 -8.26 -1.53 -12.53
C ILE A 49 -7.58 -0.17 -12.77
N VAL A 50 -8.23 0.74 -13.49
CA VAL A 50 -7.69 2.09 -13.76
C VAL A 50 -7.44 2.85 -12.46
N ALA A 51 -8.40 2.83 -11.54
CA ALA A 51 -8.26 3.45 -10.23
C ALA A 51 -7.23 2.74 -9.33
N LEU A 52 -7.12 1.41 -9.45
CA LEU A 52 -6.11 0.63 -8.74
C LEU A 52 -4.70 0.98 -9.20
N VAL A 53 -4.47 1.10 -10.52
CA VAL A 53 -3.19 1.54 -11.08
C VAL A 53 -2.80 2.91 -10.53
N TYR A 54 -3.75 3.85 -10.50
CA TYR A 54 -3.53 5.16 -9.89
C TYR A 54 -3.12 5.04 -8.42
N ALA A 55 -3.81 4.23 -7.61
CA ALA A 55 -3.48 4.04 -6.20
C ALA A 55 -2.10 3.38 -6.00
N GLU A 56 -1.74 2.39 -6.82
CA GLU A 56 -0.41 1.74 -6.76
C GLU A 56 0.72 2.71 -7.11
N VAL A 57 0.57 3.47 -8.19
CA VAL A 57 1.54 4.51 -8.57
C VAL A 57 1.62 5.59 -7.48
N GLY A 58 0.48 6.00 -6.93
CA GLY A 58 0.39 6.93 -5.82
C GLY A 58 1.16 6.47 -4.58
N LYS A 59 1.05 5.20 -4.20
CA LYS A 59 1.83 4.60 -3.10
C LYS A 59 3.33 4.63 -3.35
N ILE A 60 3.76 4.35 -4.58
CA ILE A 60 5.19 4.40 -4.95
C ILE A 60 5.70 5.84 -4.83
N ILE A 61 4.94 6.83 -5.33
CA ILE A 61 5.30 8.25 -5.23
C ILE A 61 5.34 8.70 -3.76
N ALA A 62 4.33 8.36 -2.97
CA ALA A 62 4.23 8.78 -1.57
C ALA A 62 5.36 8.20 -0.71
N SER A 63 5.65 6.90 -0.89
CA SER A 63 6.71 6.24 -0.16
C SER A 63 8.10 6.70 -0.59
N GLY A 64 8.30 7.09 -1.85
CA GLY A 64 9.45 7.86 -2.35
C GLY A 64 10.84 7.30 -2.00
N GLY A 65 10.94 6.02 -1.61
CA GLY A 65 12.14 5.44 -1.02
C GLY A 65 12.46 5.90 0.42
N LEU A 66 11.66 6.79 1.03
CA LEU A 66 11.85 7.29 2.39
C LEU A 66 11.82 6.15 3.41
N VAL A 67 10.86 5.24 3.32
CA VAL A 67 10.79 4.05 4.19
C VAL A 67 12.00 3.15 3.98
N SER A 68 12.47 3.00 2.74
CA SER A 68 13.68 2.21 2.43
C SER A 68 14.97 2.83 2.96
N SER A 69 15.00 4.16 3.15
CA SER A 69 16.13 4.88 3.73
C SER A 69 16.32 4.55 5.21
N LEU A 70 15.25 4.27 5.96
CA LEU A 70 15.34 3.81 7.35
C LEU A 70 16.05 2.46 7.45
N TYR A 71 15.79 1.57 6.50
CA TYR A 71 16.46 0.25 6.44
C TYR A 71 17.95 0.35 6.14
N ARG A 72 18.40 1.45 5.53
CA ARG A 72 19.81 1.69 5.21
C ARG A 72 20.50 2.63 6.21
N ALA A 73 19.75 3.21 7.15
CA ALA A 73 20.31 4.12 8.13
C ALA A 73 21.20 3.34 9.11
N PRO A 74 22.43 3.80 9.38
CA PRO A 74 23.32 3.14 10.34
C PRO A 74 22.75 3.17 11.76
N GLU A 75 22.01 4.23 12.11
CA GLU A 75 21.25 4.35 13.36
C GLU A 75 19.88 4.97 13.08
N ILE A 76 18.83 4.36 13.64
CA ILE A 76 17.47 4.90 13.55
C ILE A 76 17.23 5.76 14.79
N THR A 77 17.31 7.08 14.63
CA THR A 77 16.94 8.03 15.68
C THR A 77 15.44 8.32 15.64
N PRO A 78 14.80 8.64 16.78
CA PRO A 78 13.37 8.99 16.81
C PRO A 78 13.03 10.14 15.85
N THR A 79 13.88 11.17 15.78
CA THR A 79 13.69 12.31 14.88
C THR A 79 13.73 11.91 13.41
N LEU A 80 14.59 10.97 13.02
CA LEU A 80 14.63 10.46 11.64
C LEU A 80 13.36 9.68 11.30
N ALA A 81 12.91 8.80 12.21
CA ALA A 81 11.67 8.04 12.05
C ALA A 81 10.45 8.97 11.91
N ASP A 82 10.33 9.98 12.78
CA ASP A 82 9.25 10.97 12.73
C ASP A 82 9.29 11.76 11.41
N THR A 83 10.47 12.19 10.97
CA THR A 83 10.62 12.96 9.73
C THR A 83 10.19 12.13 8.52
N VAL A 84 10.60 10.86 8.46
CA VAL A 84 10.22 9.92 7.39
C VAL A 84 8.71 9.68 7.41
N PHE A 85 8.13 9.43 8.57
CA PHE A 85 6.68 9.22 8.73
C PHE A 85 5.87 10.43 8.26
N TRP A 86 6.16 11.62 8.79
CA TRP A 86 5.42 12.84 8.45
C TRP A 86 5.60 13.23 6.98
N SER A 87 6.80 13.02 6.41
CA SER A 87 7.05 13.28 4.98
C SER A 87 6.27 12.32 4.08
N ASN A 88 6.28 11.03 4.40
CA ASN A 88 5.52 10.01 3.69
C ASN A 88 4.01 10.28 3.76
N LEU A 89 3.50 10.61 4.95
CA LEU A 89 2.08 10.94 5.15
C LEU A 89 1.68 12.20 4.38
N LEU A 90 2.52 13.25 4.41
CA LEU A 90 2.28 14.48 3.65
C LEU A 90 2.21 14.20 2.13
N LEU A 91 3.16 13.44 1.59
CA LEU A 91 3.15 13.06 0.18
C LEU A 91 1.92 12.20 -0.17
N ALA A 92 1.54 11.27 0.70
CA ALA A 92 0.36 10.45 0.53
C ALA A 92 -0.94 11.29 0.51
N LEU A 93 -1.04 12.30 1.38
CA LEU A 93 -2.14 13.26 1.37
C LEU A 93 -2.16 14.11 0.09
N ILE A 94 -1.00 14.57 -0.38
CA ILE A 94 -0.90 15.30 -1.65
C ILE A 94 -1.40 14.45 -2.82
N VAL A 95 -0.99 13.19 -2.87
CA VAL A 95 -1.47 12.24 -3.89
C VAL A 95 -2.99 12.10 -3.79
N ALA A 96 -3.55 11.83 -2.61
CA ALA A 96 -5.00 11.69 -2.44
C ALA A 96 -5.78 12.95 -2.87
N VAL A 97 -5.30 14.15 -2.50
CA VAL A 97 -5.90 15.42 -2.92
C VAL A 97 -5.80 15.61 -4.44
N ALA A 98 -4.66 15.25 -5.05
CA ALA A 98 -4.52 15.28 -6.50
C ALA A 98 -5.52 14.33 -7.18
N GLY A 99 -5.78 13.16 -6.60
CA GLY A 99 -6.82 12.23 -7.07
C GLY A 99 -8.20 12.85 -7.00
N LEU A 100 -8.55 13.56 -5.92
CA LEU A 100 -9.84 14.21 -5.77
C LEU A 100 -10.07 15.35 -6.77
N VAL A 101 -9.05 16.19 -6.98
CA VAL A 101 -9.16 17.38 -7.85
C VAL A 101 -8.99 17.01 -9.33
N LEU A 102 -8.10 16.08 -9.64
CA LEU A 102 -7.73 15.71 -11.01
C LEU A 102 -8.38 14.41 -11.49
N GLN A 103 -9.31 13.81 -10.73
CA GLN A 103 -9.96 12.54 -11.06
C GLN A 103 -10.40 12.42 -12.52
N GLY A 104 -11.06 13.46 -13.07
CA GLY A 104 -11.55 13.44 -14.45
C GLY A 104 -10.42 13.46 -15.48
N GLN A 105 -9.35 14.22 -15.22
CA GLN A 105 -8.18 14.27 -16.10
C GLN A 105 -7.40 12.95 -16.08
N ILE A 106 -7.22 12.38 -14.89
CA ILE A 106 -6.54 11.08 -14.70
C ILE A 106 -7.35 9.97 -15.37
N ALA A 107 -8.68 9.94 -15.14
CA ALA A 107 -9.59 8.98 -15.76
C ALA A 107 -9.56 9.06 -17.30
N ALA A 108 -9.58 10.29 -17.84
CA ALA A 108 -9.50 10.53 -19.28
C ALA A 108 -8.14 10.12 -19.86
N ALA A 109 -7.03 10.45 -19.18
CA ALA A 109 -5.68 10.07 -19.59
C ALA A 109 -5.48 8.54 -19.63
N LEU A 110 -6.18 7.81 -18.77
CA LEU A 110 -6.18 6.34 -18.71
C LEU A 110 -7.24 5.70 -19.64
N GLY A 111 -7.92 6.50 -20.47
CA GLY A 111 -8.86 6.03 -21.48
C GLY A 111 -10.23 5.57 -20.95
N ARG A 112 -10.56 5.89 -19.69
CA ARG A 112 -11.81 5.50 -19.02
C ARG A 112 -12.38 6.65 -18.17
N PRO A 113 -13.01 7.67 -18.77
CA PRO A 113 -13.51 8.85 -18.06
C PRO A 113 -14.56 8.53 -16.98
N GLU A 114 -15.30 7.44 -17.14
CA GLU A 114 -16.30 6.95 -16.18
C GLU A 114 -15.68 6.54 -14.83
N GLY A 115 -14.38 6.27 -14.78
CA GLY A 115 -13.67 5.82 -13.57
C GLY A 115 -13.27 6.94 -12.60
N ALA A 116 -13.65 8.19 -12.85
CA ALA A 116 -13.24 9.34 -12.05
C ALA A 116 -13.63 9.20 -10.56
N SER A 117 -14.86 8.80 -10.28
CA SER A 117 -15.35 8.60 -8.90
C SER A 117 -14.60 7.49 -8.16
N VAL A 118 -14.20 6.43 -8.89
CA VAL A 118 -13.44 5.31 -8.33
C VAL A 118 -12.00 5.73 -8.01
N ILE A 119 -11.39 6.58 -8.84
CA ILE A 119 -10.08 7.19 -8.56
C ILE A 119 -10.13 8.02 -7.29
N ALA A 120 -11.16 8.86 -7.13
CA ALA A 120 -11.36 9.65 -5.92
C ALA A 120 -11.49 8.77 -4.67
N ALA A 121 -12.24 7.66 -4.76
CA ALA A 121 -12.41 6.73 -3.66
C ALA A 121 -11.12 5.96 -3.32
N LEU A 122 -10.45 5.37 -4.32
CA LEU A 122 -9.22 4.60 -4.12
C LEU A 122 -8.00 5.47 -3.83
N GLY A 123 -8.04 6.77 -4.16
CA GLY A 123 -6.98 7.71 -3.78
C GLY A 123 -6.74 7.78 -2.28
N PHE A 124 -7.77 7.54 -1.46
CA PHE A 124 -7.64 7.47 0.00
C PHE A 124 -6.88 6.23 0.50
N VAL A 125 -6.71 5.19 -0.32
CA VAL A 125 -5.90 4.03 0.03
C VAL A 125 -4.43 4.43 0.27
N VAL A 126 -3.94 5.45 -0.45
CA VAL A 126 -2.56 5.93 -0.34
C VAL A 126 -2.24 6.45 1.07
N PRO A 127 -2.99 7.43 1.65
CA PRO A 127 -2.75 7.88 3.02
C PRO A 127 -3.05 6.80 4.07
N ILE A 128 -4.04 5.92 3.85
CA ILE A 128 -4.30 4.80 4.76
C ILE A 128 -3.08 3.87 4.84
N THR A 129 -2.45 3.58 3.70
CA THR A 129 -1.25 2.77 3.65
C THR A 129 -0.07 3.48 4.31
N ALA A 130 0.03 4.80 4.13
CA ALA A 130 1.09 5.61 4.75
C ALA A 130 1.02 5.65 6.28
N LEU A 131 -0.17 5.49 6.88
CA LEU A 131 -0.34 5.40 8.34
C LEU A 131 0.24 4.11 8.94
N GLY A 132 0.38 3.06 8.13
CA GLY A 132 0.94 1.77 8.56
C GLY A 132 2.43 1.59 8.26
N ALA A 133 3.07 2.61 7.67
CA ALA A 133 4.49 2.63 7.33
C ALA A 133 5.35 3.03 8.53
#